data_AF-A0AAN6E5E0-F1
#
_entry.id   AF-A0AAN6E5E0-F1
#
_cell.length_a   1.000
_cell.length_b   1.000
_cell.length_c   1.000
_cell.angle_alpha   90.00
_cell.angle_beta   90.00
_cell.angle_gamma   90.00
#
_symmetry.space_group_name_H-M   'P 1'
#
loop_
_entity.id
_entity.type
_entity.pdbx_description
1 polymer ?
#
loop_
_entity_poly.entity_id
_entity_poly.type
_entity_poly.pdbx_seq_one_letter_code
_entity_poly.pdbx_strand_id
1 'polypeptide(L)'
;MVYNYILQSLRGTNLEVFKFGMYLAFPIGYMYYFGTNLENRFSVPGFWPTQEQSHKIPYEREEIKAEVERIQEQMKERDMERRRRADDALSTAKLAFQRQGAKDEAASKA
;
A
#
# COMPACT_ATOMS: atom_id res chain seq x y z
N MET A 1 13.43 7.10 58.06
CA MET A 1 12.17 6.82 58.79
C MET A 1 10.93 6.99 57.92
N VAL A 2 10.78 8.09 57.18
CA VAL A 2 9.57 8.39 56.37
C VAL A 2 9.24 7.31 55.32
N TYR A 3 10.27 6.75 54.66
CA TYR A 3 10.07 5.73 53.62
C TYR A 3 9.41 4.44 54.14
N ASN A 4 9.83 3.97 55.32
CA ASN A 4 9.24 2.78 55.95
C ASN A 4 7.80 3.06 56.42
N TYR A 5 7.51 4.28 56.87
CA TYR A 5 6.16 4.70 57.26
C TYR A 5 5.20 4.71 56.07
N ILE A 6 5.65 5.23 54.91
CA ILE A 6 4.89 5.21 53.65
C ILE A 6 4.66 3.78 53.17
N LEU A 7 5.69 2.94 53.19
CA LEU A 7 5.58 1.54 52.78
C LEU A 7 4.66 0.73 53.69
N GLN A 8 4.57 1.05 54.98
CA GLN A 8 3.70 0.36 55.93
C GLN A 8 2.26 0.85 55.86
N SER A 9 2.06 2.14 55.55
CA SER A 9 0.75 2.74 55.24
C SER A 9 0.12 2.15 53.97
N LEU A 10 0.93 1.80 52.97
CA LEU A 10 0.48 1.23 51.69
C LEU A 10 0.27 -0.29 51.70
N ARG A 11 0.22 -0.95 52.86
CA ARG A 11 -0.06 -2.40 52.96
C ARG A 11 -1.54 -2.67 53.25
N GLY A 12 -2.06 -3.79 52.76
CA GLY A 12 -3.46 -4.19 52.93
C GLY A 12 -4.42 -3.36 52.06
N THR A 13 -5.61 -3.07 52.58
CA THR A 13 -6.71 -2.39 51.87
C THR A 13 -6.31 -1.01 51.30
N ASN A 14 -5.37 -0.31 51.92
CA ASN A 14 -4.87 0.97 51.41
C ASN A 14 -4.18 0.84 50.03
N LEU A 15 -3.61 -0.33 49.73
CA LEU A 15 -3.03 -0.61 48.41
C LEU A 15 -4.10 -0.75 47.33
N GLU A 16 -5.25 -1.34 47.69
CA GLU A 16 -6.38 -1.50 46.77
C GLU A 16 -7.02 -0.15 46.44
N VAL A 17 -7.17 0.73 47.44
CA VAL A 17 -7.63 2.11 47.24
C VAL A 17 -6.67 2.90 46.36
N PHE A 18 -5.36 2.75 46.56
CA PHE A 18 -4.35 3.37 45.70
C PHE A 18 -4.43 2.87 44.26
N LYS A 19 -4.54 1.55 44.05
CA LYS A 19 -4.71 0.94 42.72
C LYS A 19 -5.98 1.44 42.04
N PHE A 20 -7.09 1.50 42.77
CA PHE A 20 -8.36 2.03 42.29
C PHE A 20 -8.25 3.50 41.89
N GLY A 21 -7.61 4.33 42.73
CA GLY A 21 -7.32 5.72 42.43
C GLY A 21 -6.47 5.89 41.17
N MET A 22 -5.43 5.07 41.00
CA MET A 22 -4.63 5.06 39.77
C MET A 22 -5.44 4.64 38.55
N TYR A 23 -6.29 3.62 38.65
CA TYR A 23 -7.14 3.17 37.54
C TYR A 23 -8.20 4.18 37.13
N LEU A 24 -8.61 5.08 38.02
CA LEU A 24 -9.46 6.22 37.68
C LEU A 24 -8.63 7.38 37.12
N ALA A 25 -7.54 7.73 37.79
CA ALA A 25 -6.71 8.88 37.43
C ALA A 25 -5.99 8.69 36.09
N PHE A 26 -5.57 7.47 35.76
CA PHE A 26 -4.86 7.16 34.52
C PHE A 26 -5.71 7.46 33.26
N PRO A 27 -6.91 6.87 33.07
CA PRO A 27 -7.72 7.15 31.89
C PRO A 27 -8.23 8.59 31.86
N ILE A 28 -8.59 9.17 33.01
CA ILE A 28 -9.05 10.57 33.08
C ILE A 28 -7.92 11.53 32.71
N GLY A 29 -6.72 11.33 33.25
CA GLY A 29 -5.54 12.14 32.93
C GLY A 29 -5.10 11.98 31.49
N TYR A 30 -5.12 10.74 30.97
CA TYR A 30 -4.83 10.46 29.57
C TYR A 30 -5.82 11.17 28.64
N MET A 31 -7.12 11.10 28.94
CA MET A 31 -8.16 11.82 28.22
C MET A 31 -8.07 13.33 28.38
N TYR A 32 -7.65 13.85 29.53
CA TYR A 32 -7.46 15.28 29.71
C TYR A 32 -6.29 15.82 28.89
N TYR A 33 -5.18 15.06 28.83
CA TYR A 33 -3.98 15.48 28.10
C TYR A 33 -4.09 15.29 26.58
N PHE A 34 -4.69 14.19 26.14
CA PHE A 34 -4.82 13.87 24.73
C PHE A 34 -6.20 14.21 24.15
N GLY A 35 -7.29 14.04 24.90
CA GLY A 35 -8.67 14.04 24.42
C GLY A 35 -9.19 15.33 23.80
N THR A 36 -8.58 16.48 24.08
CA THR A 36 -9.03 17.78 23.56
C THR A 36 -8.14 18.34 22.43
N ASN A 37 -7.02 17.69 22.11
CA ASN A 37 -6.02 18.23 21.18
C ASN A 37 -5.44 17.18 20.20
N LEU A 38 -6.14 16.08 19.96
CA LEU A 38 -5.66 15.04 19.03
C LEU A 38 -5.41 15.60 17.62
N GLU A 39 -6.34 16.40 17.10
CA GLU A 39 -6.27 16.94 15.73
C GLU A 39 -4.99 17.75 15.51
N ASN A 40 -4.61 18.62 16.44
CA ASN A 40 -3.41 19.44 16.29
C ASN A 40 -2.12 18.63 16.47
N ARG A 41 -2.10 17.65 17.38
CA ARG A 41 -0.90 16.84 17.65
C ARG A 41 -0.65 15.73 16.64
N PHE A 42 -1.70 15.20 16.01
CA PHE A 42 -1.61 14.03 15.14
C PHE A 42 -1.98 14.30 13.68
N SER A 43 -2.39 15.53 13.31
CA SER A 43 -2.55 15.88 11.90
C SER A 43 -1.19 15.96 11.21
N VAL A 44 -1.12 15.38 10.02
CA VAL A 44 0.06 15.48 9.16
C VAL A 44 -0.19 16.61 8.17
N PRO A 45 0.61 17.69 8.21
CA PRO A 45 0.51 18.76 7.23
C PRO A 45 0.73 18.23 5.81
N GLY A 46 -0.20 18.52 4.90
CA GLY A 46 -0.09 18.05 3.52
C GLY A 46 -0.32 16.53 3.34
N PHE A 47 -1.05 15.88 4.27
CA PHE A 47 -1.41 14.47 4.12
C PHE A 47 -2.10 14.17 2.78
N TRP A 48 -2.96 15.07 2.32
CA TRP A 48 -3.63 14.95 1.03
C TRP A 48 -2.84 15.67 -0.06
N PRO A 49 -2.67 15.04 -1.24
CA PRO A 49 -2.04 15.70 -2.38
C PRO A 49 -2.82 16.96 -2.75
N THR A 50 -2.09 18.03 -3.05
CA THR A 50 -2.71 19.30 -3.41
C THR A 50 -3.39 19.21 -4.78
N GLN A 51 -4.29 20.15 -5.09
CA GLN A 51 -4.98 20.18 -6.39
C GLN A 51 -4.02 20.25 -7.59
N GLU A 52 -2.81 20.81 -7.39
CA GLU A 52 -1.74 20.86 -8.39
C GLU A 52 -1.06 19.51 -8.60
N GLN A 53 -1.00 18.68 -7.55
CA GLN A 53 -0.45 17.32 -7.58
C GLN A 53 -1.48 16.30 -8.09
N SER A 54 -2.76 16.67 -8.14
CA SER A 54 -3.82 15.84 -8.68
C SER A 54 -3.84 15.90 -10.21
N HIS A 55 -4.10 14.77 -10.87
CA HIS A 55 -4.29 14.74 -12.30
C HIS A 55 -5.49 15.61 -12.69
N LYS A 56 -5.25 16.65 -13.50
CA LYS A 56 -6.30 17.48 -14.06
C LYS A 56 -6.96 16.72 -15.19
N ILE A 57 -8.23 16.36 -15.02
CA ILE A 57 -9.05 15.78 -16.08
C ILE A 57 -9.34 16.89 -17.08
N PRO A 58 -9.19 16.66 -18.40
CA PRO A 58 -9.55 17.65 -19.41
C PRO A 58 -11.05 17.95 -19.32
N TYR A 59 -11.41 19.23 -19.25
CA TYR A 59 -12.81 19.66 -19.12
C TYR A 59 -13.41 20.13 -20.45
N GLU A 60 -12.56 20.57 -21.38
CA GLU A 60 -13.00 21.08 -22.68
C GLU A 60 -13.24 19.95 -23.68
N ARG A 61 -14.28 20.08 -24.50
CA ARG A 61 -14.70 19.03 -25.44
C ARG A 61 -13.62 18.65 -26.45
N GLU A 62 -12.82 19.62 -26.87
CA GLU A 62 -11.71 19.41 -27.82
C GLU A 62 -10.55 18.67 -27.16
N GLU A 63 -10.21 19.04 -25.93
CA GLU A 63 -9.16 18.42 -25.13
C GLU A 63 -9.51 16.96 -24.78
N ILE A 64 -10.78 16.68 -24.45
CA ILE A 64 -11.28 15.32 -24.24
C ILE A 64 -11.13 14.48 -25.50
N LYS A 65 -11.48 15.02 -26.68
CA LYS A 65 -11.35 14.27 -27.95
C LYS A 65 -9.90 13.93 -28.26
N ALA A 66 -9.00 14.90 -28.11
CA ALA A 66 -7.56 14.69 -28.34
C ALA A 66 -6.99 13.62 -27.40
N GLU A 67 -7.38 13.64 -26.12
CA GLU A 67 -6.93 12.64 -25.15
C GLU A 67 -7.51 11.23 -25.45
N VAL A 68 -8.77 11.15 -25.90
CA VAL A 68 -9.38 9.88 -26.34
C VAL A 68 -8.67 9.32 -27.56
N GLU A 69 -8.36 10.15 -28.56
CA GLU A 69 -7.61 9.75 -29.74
C GLU A 69 -6.22 9.24 -29.37
N ARG A 70 -5.50 9.96 -28.50
CA ARG A 70 -4.20 9.55 -27.95
C ARG A 70 -4.27 8.17 -27.27
N ILE A 71 -5.31 7.94 -26.46
CA ILE A 71 -5.51 6.65 -25.77
C ILE A 71 -5.78 5.52 -26.78
N GLN A 72 -6.61 5.78 -27.79
CA GLN A 72 -6.92 4.78 -28.82
C GLN A 72 -5.69 4.39 -29.64
N GLU A 73 -4.84 5.35 -29.99
CA GLU A 73 -3.57 5.08 -30.69
C GLU A 73 -2.65 4.22 -29.84
N GLN A 74 -2.44 4.57 -28.57
CA GLN A 74 -1.63 3.77 -27.65
C GLN A 74 -2.19 2.36 -27.41
N MET A 75 -3.50 2.18 -27.46
CA MET A 75 -4.10 0.84 -27.39
C MET A 75 -3.79 0.03 -28.65
N LYS A 76 -3.97 0.62 -29.84
CA LYS A 76 -3.67 -0.04 -31.11
C LYS A 76 -2.20 -0.45 -31.20
N GLU A 77 -1.28 0.43 -30.81
CA GLU A 77 0.16 0.12 -30.79
C GLU A 77 0.49 -1.05 -29.88
N ARG A 78 -0.04 -1.05 -28.64
CA ARG A 78 0.15 -2.13 -27.68
C ARG A 78 -0.41 -3.46 -28.19
N ASP A 79 -1.56 -3.44 -28.85
CA ASP A 79 -2.16 -4.64 -29.42
C ASP A 79 -1.35 -5.19 -30.60
N MET A 80 -0.83 -4.32 -31.47
CA MET A 80 0.06 -4.72 -32.55
C MET A 80 1.36 -5.33 -32.02
N GLU A 81 1.96 -4.72 -30.99
CA GLU A 81 3.17 -5.24 -30.37
C GLU A 81 2.93 -6.61 -29.73
N ARG A 82 1.80 -6.78 -29.02
CA ARG A 82 1.40 -8.06 -28.44
C ARG A 82 1.26 -9.15 -29.51
N ARG A 83 0.63 -8.84 -30.65
CA ARG A 83 0.48 -9.77 -31.77
C ARG A 83 1.83 -10.17 -32.35
N ARG A 84 2.71 -9.20 -32.63
CA ARG A 84 4.07 -9.48 -33.13
C ARG A 84 4.85 -10.39 -32.19
N ARG A 85 4.85 -10.09 -30.88
CA ARG A 85 5.51 -10.93 -29.87
C ARG A 85 4.93 -12.34 -29.82
N ALA A 86 3.62 -12.48 -29.98
CA ALA A 86 2.97 -13.79 -30.04
C ALA A 86 3.39 -14.57 -31.30
N ASP A 87 3.43 -13.92 -32.46
CA ASP A 87 3.86 -14.54 -33.72
C ASP A 87 5.34 -14.96 -33.67
N ASP A 88 6.22 -14.11 -33.11
CA ASP A 88 7.63 -14.42 -32.90
C ASP A 88 7.81 -15.61 -31.93
N ALA A 89 7.03 -15.66 -30.85
CA ALA A 89 7.04 -16.78 -29.90
C ALA A 89 6.55 -18.09 -30.55
N LEU A 90 5.51 -18.02 -31.38
CA LEU A 90 5.00 -19.19 -32.12
C LEU A 90 6.01 -19.70 -33.15
N SER A 91 6.66 -18.80 -33.89
CA SER A 91 7.67 -19.16 -34.90
C SER A 91 8.90 -19.81 -34.26
N THR A 92 9.40 -19.25 -33.16
CA THR A 92 10.54 -19.80 -32.42
C THR A 92 10.21 -21.15 -31.78
N ALA A 93 9.00 -21.32 -31.21
CA ALA A 93 8.53 -22.61 -30.70
C ALA A 93 8.43 -23.67 -31.80
N LYS A 94 7.92 -23.31 -32.98
CA LYS A 94 7.83 -24.23 -34.13
C LYS A 94 9.21 -24.69 -34.63
N LEU A 95 10.18 -23.77 -34.71
CA LEU A 95 11.55 -24.09 -35.08
C LEU A 95 12.24 -25.01 -34.05
N ALA A 96 12.01 -24.76 -32.75
CA ALA A 96 12.52 -25.61 -31.68
C ALA A 96 11.94 -27.03 -31.75
N PHE A 97 10.63 -27.15 -31.99
CA PHE A 97 9.96 -28.45 -32.14
C PHE A 97 10.49 -29.24 -33.35
N GLN A 98 10.66 -28.58 -34.51
CA GLN A 98 11.24 -29.23 -35.70
C GLN A 98 12.68 -29.70 -35.45
N ARG A 99 13.48 -28.89 -34.74
CA ARG A 99 14.87 -29.26 -34.40
C ARG A 99 14.95 -30.42 -33.41
N GLN A 100 13.98 -30.55 -32.50
CA GLN A 100 13.88 -31.70 -31.60
C GLN A 100 13.48 -32.96 -32.37
N GLY A 101 12.39 -32.92 -33.16
CA GLY A 101 11.96 -34.07 -33.97
C GLY A 101 13.05 -34.60 -34.92
N ALA A 102 13.83 -33.71 -35.55
CA ALA A 102 14.96 -34.11 -36.40
C ALA A 102 16.12 -34.75 -35.61
N LYS A 103 16.36 -34.33 -34.36
CA LYS A 103 17.36 -34.95 -33.48
C LYS A 103 16.91 -36.32 -32.98
N ASP A 104 15.64 -36.46 -32.63
CA ASP A 104 15.06 -37.71 -32.16
C ASP A 104 15.04 -38.77 -33.27
N GLU A 105 14.73 -38.36 -34.51
CA GLU A 105 14.80 -39.25 -35.68
C GLU A 105 16.25 -39.66 -36.02
N ALA A 106 17.22 -38.76 -35.86
CA ALA A 106 18.64 -39.08 -36.07
C ALA A 106 19.20 -40.01 -34.98
N ALA A 107 18.74 -39.86 -33.72
CA ALA A 107 19.14 -40.73 -32.61
C ALA A 107 18.52 -42.13 -32.69
N SER A 108 17.35 -42.29 -33.33
CA SER A 108 16.71 -43.59 -33.55
C SER A 108 17.31 -44.39 -34.71
N LYS A 109 18.11 -43.76 -35.58
CA LYS A 109 18.73 -44.37 -36.77
C LYS A 109 20.22 -44.71 -36.59
N ALA A 110 20.78 -44.44 -35.40
CA ALA A 110 22.12 -44.83 -34.96
C ALA A 110 22.04 -46.02 -34.02
#